data_AF-A0A5E5A0G2-F1
#
_entry.id   AF-A0A5E5A0G2-F1
#
_cell.length_a   1.000
_cell.length_b   1.000
_cell.length_c   1.000
_cell.angle_alpha   90.00
_cell.angle_beta   90.00
_cell.angle_gamma   90.00
#
_symmetry.space_group_name_H-M   'P 1'
#
loop_
_entity.id
_entity.type
_entity.pdbx_description
1 polymer ?
#
loop_
_entity_poly.entity_id
_entity_poly.type
_entity_poly.pdbx_seq_one_letter_code
_entity_poly.pdbx_strand_id
1 'polypeptide(L)'
;MFKVTEVTAMKQVSDEDVCISITGEGFATVTAVYFVHLPTSKMVYASSFKIVDDKQVDAVVPKFTTAPMRAYVHADVPFDGQVLQAVGFAQFLYIV
;
A
#
# COMPACT_ATOMS: atom_id res chain seq x y z
N MET A 1 13.64 4.34 -9.57
CA MET A 1 13.97 4.35 -8.12
C MET A 1 12.69 4.01 -7.38
N PHE A 2 12.71 3.19 -6.33
CA PHE A 2 11.47 2.83 -5.65
C PHE A 2 10.83 4.05 -4.97
N LYS A 3 9.57 4.34 -5.29
CA LYS A 3 8.86 5.49 -4.73
C LYS A 3 7.35 5.26 -4.75
N VAL A 4 6.67 5.57 -3.65
CA VAL A 4 5.21 5.72 -3.61
C VAL A 4 4.87 7.19 -3.80
N THR A 5 3.93 7.48 -4.69
CA THR A 5 3.53 8.85 -5.05
C THR A 5 2.15 9.16 -4.52
N GLU A 6 1.18 8.28 -4.75
CA GLU A 6 -0.22 8.52 -4.41
C GLU A 6 -0.92 7.22 -4.01
N VAL A 7 -1.99 7.37 -3.21
CA VAL A 7 -2.90 6.29 -2.84
C VAL A 7 -4.32 6.78 -3.10
N THR A 8 -5.05 6.04 -3.93
CA THR A 8 -6.41 6.37 -4.34
C THR A 8 -7.35 5.22 -3.98
N ALA A 9 -8.43 5.50 -3.27
CA ALA A 9 -9.47 4.51 -3.04
C ALA A 9 -10.20 4.22 -4.36
N MET A 10 -10.26 2.95 -4.77
CA MET A 10 -10.90 2.59 -6.04
C MET A 10 -12.38 2.27 -5.84
N LYS A 11 -12.67 1.31 -4.97
CA LYS A 11 -14.03 0.82 -4.75
C LYS A 11 -14.10 0.00 -3.47
N GLN A 12 -15.21 0.14 -2.76
CA GLN A 12 -15.61 -0.79 -1.71
C GLN A 12 -15.82 -2.19 -2.33
N VAL A 13 -15.08 -3.19 -1.87
CA VAL A 13 -15.13 -4.57 -2.35
C VAL A 13 -16.17 -5.36 -1.54
N SER A 14 -16.36 -4.99 -0.26
CA SER A 14 -17.41 -5.48 0.63
C SER A 14 -17.67 -4.46 1.75
N ASP A 15 -18.65 -4.70 2.62
CA ASP A 15 -18.87 -3.87 3.82
C ASP A 15 -17.63 -3.76 4.73
N GLU A 16 -16.68 -4.69 4.60
CA GLU A 16 -15.47 -4.76 5.43
C GLU A 16 -14.16 -4.55 4.68
N ASP A 17 -14.15 -4.61 3.34
CA ASP A 17 -12.96 -4.55 2.50
C ASP A 17 -13.06 -3.47 1.42
N VAL A 18 -11.97 -2.76 1.19
CA VAL A 18 -11.85 -1.74 0.14
C VAL A 18 -10.57 -1.96 -0.61
N CYS A 19 -10.67 -1.87 -1.92
CA CYS A 19 -9.54 -1.87 -2.81
C CYS A 19 -9.02 -0.45 -2.97
N ILE A 20 -7.74 -0.27 -2.72
CA ILE A 20 -7.01 0.95 -3.01
C ILE A 20 -6.01 0.68 -4.13
N SER A 21 -5.76 1.71 -4.93
CA SER A 21 -4.68 1.75 -5.91
C SER A 21 -3.55 2.59 -5.33
N ILE A 22 -2.35 2.04 -5.30
CA ILE A 22 -1.13 2.72 -4.92
C ILE A 22 -0.32 2.94 -6.19
N THR A 23 0.03 4.18 -6.48
CA THR A 23 0.82 4.53 -7.67
C THR A 23 2.20 5.05 -7.30
N GLY A 24 3.17 4.81 -8.17
CA GLY A 24 4.58 5.06 -7.88
C GLY A 24 5.52 4.58 -8.97
N GLU A 25 6.73 4.21 -8.54
CA GLU A 25 7.79 3.66 -9.40
C GLU A 25 8.48 2.49 -8.70
N GLY A 26 8.91 1.49 -9.48
CA GLY A 26 9.72 0.36 -9.02
C GLY A 26 8.94 -0.75 -8.32
N PHE A 27 7.67 -0.93 -8.65
CA PHE A 27 6.78 -1.87 -7.96
C PHE A 27 6.92 -3.34 -8.38
N ALA A 28 7.73 -3.66 -9.40
CA ALA A 28 7.93 -5.02 -9.87
C ALA A 28 8.44 -6.00 -8.79
N THR A 29 9.04 -5.49 -7.71
CA THR A 29 9.63 -6.29 -6.63
C THR A 29 8.94 -6.08 -5.28
N VAL A 30 7.68 -5.61 -5.28
CA VAL A 30 6.89 -5.43 -4.05
C VAL A 30 6.62 -6.77 -3.39
N THR A 31 6.94 -6.84 -2.10
CA THR A 31 6.82 -8.06 -1.28
C THR A 31 5.75 -7.95 -0.20
N ALA A 32 5.40 -6.74 0.23
CA ALA A 32 4.34 -6.53 1.21
C ALA A 32 3.69 -5.15 1.10
N VAL A 33 2.42 -5.09 1.52
CA VAL A 33 1.67 -3.85 1.71
C VAL A 33 1.02 -3.89 3.10
N TYR A 34 1.14 -2.81 3.86
CA TYR A 34 0.45 -2.65 5.14
C TYR A 34 -0.02 -1.21 5.34
N PHE A 35 -0.91 -1.06 6.30
CA PHE A 35 -1.57 0.19 6.62
C PHE A 35 -1.33 0.54 8.07
N VAL A 36 -1.04 1.81 8.34
CA VAL A 36 -1.00 2.35 9.70
C VAL A 36 -2.23 3.20 9.92
N HIS A 37 -3.05 2.78 10.87
CA HIS A 37 -4.15 3.58 11.38
C HIS A 37 -3.57 4.73 12.22
N LEU A 38 -3.65 5.96 11.72
CA LEU A 38 -2.93 7.10 12.30
C LEU A 38 -3.34 7.41 13.75
N PRO A 39 -4.63 7.34 14.16
CA PRO A 39 -5.00 7.65 15.54
C PRO A 39 -4.46 6.67 16.59
N THR A 40 -4.32 5.38 16.24
CA THR A 40 -3.93 4.34 17.20
C THR A 40 -2.55 3.76 16.92
N SER A 41 -1.86 4.23 15.87
CA SER A 41 -0.62 3.65 15.34
C SER A 41 -0.70 2.14 15.09
N LYS A 42 -1.91 1.61 14.88
CA LYS A 42 -2.11 0.16 14.69
C LYS A 42 -1.74 -0.19 13.26
N MET A 43 -0.83 -1.16 13.13
CA MET A 43 -0.46 -1.75 11.86
C MET A 43 -1.49 -2.82 11.46
N VAL A 44 -1.94 -2.76 10.21
CA VAL A 44 -2.88 -3.72 9.62
C VAL A 44 -2.31 -4.13 8.26
N TYR A 45 -1.99 -5.41 8.10
CA TYR A 45 -1.52 -5.92 6.82
C TYR A 45 -2.66 -5.96 5.80
N ALA A 46 -2.34 -5.73 4.53
CA ALA A 46 -3.31 -5.94 3.46
C ALA A 46 -3.78 -7.41 3.46
N SER A 47 -5.08 -7.65 3.25
CA SER A 47 -5.61 -9.02 3.15
C SER A 47 -5.14 -9.68 1.85
N SER A 48 -4.97 -8.89 0.80
CA SER A 48 -4.30 -9.26 -0.43
C SER A 48 -3.74 -8.02 -1.13
N PHE A 49 -2.76 -8.23 -2.01
CA PHE A 49 -2.32 -7.20 -2.95
C PHE A 49 -1.95 -7.84 -4.29
N LYS A 50 -1.97 -7.03 -5.34
CA LYS A 50 -1.63 -7.42 -6.70
C LYS A 50 -0.77 -6.32 -7.32
N ILE A 51 0.38 -6.70 -7.85
CA ILE A 51 1.17 -5.83 -8.71
C ILE A 51 0.46 -5.79 -10.07
N VAL A 52 -0.01 -4.61 -10.46
CA VAL A 52 -0.66 -4.40 -11.78
C VAL A 52 0.41 -4.20 -12.84
N ASP A 53 1.37 -3.31 -12.55
CA ASP A 53 2.58 -3.07 -13.31
C ASP A 53 3.66 -2.44 -12.40
N ASP A 54 4.80 -2.02 -12.97
CA ASP A 54 5.90 -1.41 -12.22
C ASP A 54 5.57 -0.02 -11.61
N LYS A 55 4.39 0.52 -11.89
CA LYS A 55 3.91 1.82 -11.43
C LYS A 55 2.65 1.74 -10.59
N GLN A 56 2.01 0.58 -10.50
CA GLN A 56 0.76 0.41 -9.76
C GLN A 56 0.69 -0.92 -8.99
N VAL A 57 0.30 -0.81 -7.72
CA VAL A 57 -0.08 -1.94 -6.87
C VAL A 57 -1.49 -1.70 -6.36
N ASP A 58 -2.36 -2.69 -6.55
CA ASP A 58 -3.67 -2.70 -5.92
C ASP A 58 -3.60 -3.50 -4.62
N ALA A 59 -4.20 -2.98 -3.55
CA ALA A 59 -4.20 -3.64 -2.25
C ALA A 59 -5.58 -3.58 -1.61
N VAL A 60 -5.93 -4.63 -0.87
CA VAL A 60 -7.17 -4.70 -0.11
C VAL A 60 -6.88 -4.43 1.36
N VAL A 61 -7.53 -3.41 1.90
CA VAL A 61 -7.46 -3.06 3.32
C VAL A 61 -8.53 -3.87 4.07
N PRO A 62 -8.16 -4.75 5.01
CA PRO A 62 -9.14 -5.49 5.80
C PRO A 62 -9.65 -4.66 6.98
N LYS A 63 -10.97 -4.66 7.16
CA LYS A 63 -11.73 -3.93 8.18
C LYS A 63 -11.58 -2.42 8.15
N PHE A 64 -12.69 -1.75 7.80
CA PHE A 64 -12.71 -0.31 7.75
C PHE A 64 -12.91 0.36 9.11
N THR A 65 -12.01 1.31 9.34
CA THR A 65 -12.15 2.41 10.29
C THR A 65 -12.45 3.65 9.45
N THR A 66 -13.23 4.60 9.96
CA THR A 66 -13.47 5.91 9.31
C THR A 66 -12.31 6.89 9.47
N ALA A 67 -11.16 6.46 9.98
CA ALA A 67 -10.05 7.33 10.29
C ALA A 67 -8.96 7.36 9.21
N PRO A 68 -8.12 8.41 9.17
CA PRO A 68 -7.02 8.51 8.24
C PRO A 68 -6.03 7.35 8.38
N MET A 69 -5.57 6.83 7.24
CA MET A 69 -4.58 5.76 7.18
C MET A 69 -3.38 6.18 6.32
N ARG A 70 -2.26 5.51 6.54
CA ARG A 70 -1.08 5.62 5.69
C ARG A 70 -0.73 4.25 5.15
N ALA A 71 -0.67 4.14 3.82
CA ALA A 71 -0.22 2.93 3.15
C ALA A 71 1.30 2.91 3.13
N TYR A 72 1.88 1.75 3.37
CA TYR A 72 3.29 1.46 3.24
C TYR A 72 3.47 0.29 2.29
N VAL A 73 4.41 0.42 1.37
CA VAL A 73 4.76 -0.61 0.40
C VAL A 73 6.23 -0.96 0.60
N HIS A 74 6.50 -2.25 0.78
CA HIS A 74 7.86 -2.82 0.85
C HIS A 74 8.22 -3.46 -0.47
N ALA A 75 9.41 -3.18 -0.96
CA ALA A 75 9.97 -3.83 -2.14
C ALA A 75 11.43 -4.23 -1.93
N ASP A 76 11.80 -5.33 -2.56
CA ASP A 76 13.17 -5.83 -2.59
C ASP A 76 13.89 -5.25 -3.81
N VAL A 77 14.85 -4.35 -3.61
CA VAL A 77 15.54 -3.61 -4.67
C VAL A 77 16.96 -4.14 -4.83
N PRO A 78 17.33 -4.71 -5.99
CA PRO A 78 18.70 -5.08 -6.26
C PRO A 78 19.60 -3.83 -6.31
N PHE A 79 20.67 -3.82 -5.52
CA PHE A 79 21.68 -2.77 -5.53
C PHE A 79 23.06 -3.39 -5.35
N ASP A 80 23.92 -3.24 -6.36
CA ASP A 80 25.32 -3.68 -6.34
C ASP A 80 25.54 -5.14 -5.84
N GLY A 81 24.79 -6.07 -6.42
CA GLY A 81 24.87 -7.50 -6.06
C GLY A 81 24.22 -7.88 -4.72
N GLN A 82 23.60 -6.93 -4.02
CA GLN A 82 22.79 -7.15 -2.82
C GLN A 82 21.32 -6.84 -3.08
N VAL A 83 20.44 -7.29 -2.18
CA VAL A 83 19.02 -6.93 -2.15
C VAL A 83 18.78 -6.02 -0.96
N LEU A 84 18.33 -4.79 -1.23
CA LEU A 84 17.97 -3.80 -0.22
C LEU A 84 16.45 -3.73 -0.06
N GLN A 85 15.96 -3.45 1.14
CA GLN A 85 14.53 -3.18 1.33
C GLN A 85 14.25 -1.69 1.15
N ALA A 86 13.35 -1.38 0.21
CA ALA A 86 12.84 -0.03 0.01
C ALA A 86 11.42 0.08 0.58
N VAL A 87 11.16 1.20 1.24
CA VAL A 87 9.85 1.49 1.84
C VAL A 87 9.36 2.84 1.32
N GLY A 88 8.13 2.85 0.84
CA GLY A 88 7.46 4.02 0.32
C GLY A 88 6.10 4.11 0.98
N PHE A 89 5.63 5.35 1.19
CA PHE A 89 4.34 5.56 1.81
C PHE A 89 3.59 6.73 1.19
N ALA A 90 2.27 6.67 1.28
CA ALA A 90 1.39 7.80 1.05
C ALA A 90 0.21 7.75 2.02
N GLN A 91 -0.21 8.92 2.47
CA GLN A 91 -1.37 9.08 3.33
C GLN A 91 -2.62 9.18 2.47
N PHE A 92 -3.70 8.57 2.93
CA PHE A 92 -5.01 8.71 2.33
C PHE A 92 -6.07 8.88 3.41
N LEU A 93 -7.10 9.66 3.09
CA LEU A 93 -8.31 9.72 3.89
C LEU A 93 -9.35 8.87 3.19
N TYR A 94 -9.89 7.90 3.93
CA TYR A 94 -11.01 7.11 3.45
C TYR A 94 -12.29 7.66 4.08
N ILE A 95 -13.21 8.12 3.23
CA ILE A 95 -14.54 8.60 3.63
C ILE A 95 -15.55 7.65 2.97
N VAL A 96 -16.37 6.98 3.78
CA VAL A 96 -17.54 6.19 3.33
C VAL A 96 -18.74 7.12 3.22
#